data_AF-A0A948PWV2-F1
#
_entry.id   AF-A0A948PWV2-F1
#
_cell.length_a   1.000
_cell.length_b   1.000
_cell.length_c   1.000
_cell.angle_alpha   90.00
_cell.angle_beta   90.00
_cell.angle_gamma   90.00
#
_symmetry.space_group_name_H-M   'P 1'
#
loop_
_entity.id
_entity.type
_entity.pdbx_description
1 polymer ?
#
loop_
_entity_poly.entity_id
_entity_poly.type
_entity_poly.pdbx_seq_one_letter_code
_entity_poly.pdbx_strand_id
1 'polypeptide(L)'
;ELQVDAALVPEVAVRKMAEGPVAGKANVLIFPDLNSGNIAGKLTQRLANAEAWGPLVQGLSKAASDLSRGCSVLDIIAVSTIVAVQAQRLKRRG
;
A
#
# COMPACT_ATOMS: atom_id res chain seq x y z
N GLU A 1 8.72 -11.16 -11.67
CA GLU A 1 7.54 -11.60 -10.90
C GLU A 1 8.06 -12.22 -9.61
N LEU A 2 7.37 -12.03 -8.49
CA LEU A 2 7.77 -12.49 -7.16
C LEU A 2 6.55 -12.97 -6.38
N GLN A 3 6.62 -14.19 -5.86
CA GLN A 3 5.69 -14.64 -4.82
C GLN A 3 5.88 -13.82 -3.54
N VAL A 4 4.82 -13.67 -2.74
CA VAL A 4 4.83 -12.81 -1.55
C VAL A 4 5.87 -13.22 -0.51
N ASP A 5 6.11 -14.52 -0.35
CA ASP A 5 7.11 -15.06 0.56
C ASP A 5 8.54 -14.75 0.10
N ALA A 6 8.83 -14.85 -1.20
CA ALA A 6 10.09 -14.42 -1.78
C ALA A 6 10.28 -12.89 -1.73
N ALA A 7 9.19 -12.11 -1.75
CA ALA A 7 9.26 -10.65 -1.63
C ALA A 7 9.56 -10.19 -0.19
N LEU A 8 9.01 -10.86 0.82
CA LEU A 8 9.02 -10.40 2.22
C LEU A 8 9.99 -11.15 3.14
N VAL A 9 10.35 -12.41 2.83
CA VAL A 9 11.14 -13.27 3.74
C VAL A 9 12.54 -13.50 3.16
N PRO A 10 13.61 -12.95 3.78
CA PRO A 10 14.98 -13.09 3.28
C PRO A 10 15.41 -14.53 3.02
N GLU A 11 15.07 -15.45 3.92
CA GLU A 11 15.45 -16.87 3.82
C GLU A 11 14.79 -17.57 2.63
N VAL A 12 13.55 -17.22 2.32
CA VAL A 12 12.82 -17.75 1.16
C VAL A 12 13.34 -17.12 -0.12
N ALA A 13 13.63 -15.82 -0.09
CA ALA A 13 14.22 -15.10 -1.20
C ALA A 13 15.52 -15.76 -1.66
N VAL A 14 16.48 -15.98 -0.74
CA VAL A 14 17.77 -16.64 -1.04
C VAL A 14 17.60 -18.02 -1.68
N ARG A 15 16.57 -18.78 -1.28
CA ARG A 15 16.30 -20.13 -1.83
C ARG A 15 15.64 -20.10 -3.21
N LYS A 16 14.68 -19.19 -3.42
CA LYS A 16 13.86 -19.14 -4.64
C LYS A 16 14.46 -18.26 -5.74
N MET A 17 15.31 -17.31 -5.36
CA MET A 17 15.85 -16.32 -6.29
C MET A 17 17.24 -15.88 -5.82
N ALA A 18 18.25 -16.05 -6.67
CA ALA A 18 19.64 -15.78 -6.29
C ALA A 18 19.85 -14.30 -5.89
N GLU A 19 19.37 -13.34 -6.69
CA GLU A 19 19.55 -11.91 -6.40
C GLU A 19 18.46 -11.07 -7.08
N GLY A 20 17.92 -10.07 -6.36
CA GLY A 20 17.00 -9.08 -6.89
C GLY A 20 16.94 -7.85 -5.97
N PRO A 21 16.82 -6.62 -6.50
CA PRO A 21 16.99 -5.40 -5.73
C PRO A 21 15.96 -5.22 -4.59
N VAL A 22 14.87 -6.01 -4.59
CA VAL A 22 13.78 -5.95 -3.61
C VAL A 22 13.44 -7.29 -2.94
N ALA A 23 14.03 -8.41 -3.40
CA ALA A 23 13.68 -9.73 -2.88
C ALA A 23 14.08 -9.86 -1.39
N GLY A 24 13.18 -10.44 -0.58
CA GLY A 24 13.36 -10.57 0.87
C GLY A 24 13.31 -9.27 1.68
N LYS A 25 13.09 -8.11 1.03
CA LYS A 25 13.10 -6.79 1.67
C LYS A 25 12.07 -5.83 1.07
N ALA A 26 11.07 -6.35 0.36
CA ALA A 26 10.04 -5.53 -0.26
C ALA A 26 9.21 -4.82 0.82
N ASN A 27 8.93 -3.54 0.59
CA ASN A 27 8.04 -2.72 1.42
C ASN A 27 6.86 -2.15 0.62
N VAL A 28 6.82 -2.42 -0.69
CA VAL A 28 5.71 -2.07 -1.59
C VAL A 28 5.33 -3.34 -2.35
N LEU A 29 4.05 -3.70 -2.31
CA LEU A 29 3.50 -4.84 -3.01
C LEU A 29 2.58 -4.34 -4.13
N ILE A 30 2.91 -4.69 -5.38
CA ILE A 30 2.09 -4.39 -6.56
C ILE A 30 1.36 -5.67 -6.93
N PHE A 31 0.04 -5.61 -6.96
CA PHE A 31 -0.81 -6.76 -7.26
C PHE A 31 -1.18 -6.78 -8.75
N PRO A 32 -1.36 -7.98 -9.34
CA PRO A 32 -1.69 -8.11 -10.76
C PRO A 32 -3.06 -7.55 -11.13
N ASP A 33 -4.00 -7.52 -10.16
CA ASP A 33 -5.35 -6.99 -10.36
C ASP A 33 -5.98 -6.48 -9.06
N LEU A 34 -7.19 -5.92 -9.18
CA LEU A 34 -7.96 -5.40 -8.05
C LEU A 34 -8.42 -6.49 -7.08
N ASN A 35 -8.69 -7.70 -7.58
CA ASN A 35 -9.17 -8.81 -6.74
C ASN A 35 -8.09 -9.24 -5.76
N SER A 36 -6.89 -9.54 -6.27
CA SER A 36 -5.72 -9.91 -5.49
C SER A 36 -5.32 -8.81 -4.50
N GLY A 37 -5.33 -7.55 -4.92
CA GLY A 37 -5.05 -6.41 -4.04
C GLY A 37 -6.06 -6.24 -2.90
N ASN A 38 -7.37 -6.28 -3.21
CA ASN A 38 -8.42 -6.14 -2.20
C ASN A 38 -8.44 -7.31 -1.21
N ILE A 39 -8.29 -8.55 -1.69
CA ILE A 39 -8.23 -9.75 -0.84
C ILE A 39 -7.01 -9.67 0.08
N ALA A 40 -5.82 -9.40 -0.46
CA ALA A 40 -4.60 -9.30 0.33
C ALA A 40 -4.68 -8.18 1.39
N GLY A 41 -5.17 -6.99 1.01
CA GLY A 41 -5.35 -5.88 1.95
C GLY A 41 -6.31 -6.23 3.09
N LYS A 42 -7.43 -6.89 2.80
CA LYS A 42 -8.41 -7.29 3.82
C LYS A 42 -7.93 -8.45 4.69
N LEU A 43 -7.25 -9.44 4.14
CA LEU A 43 -6.64 -10.52 4.93
C LEU A 43 -5.60 -9.95 5.89
N THR A 44 -4.70 -9.09 5.43
CA THR A 44 -3.68 -8.45 6.27
C THR A 44 -4.33 -7.61 7.37
N GLN A 45 -5.36 -6.81 7.04
CA GLN A 45 -6.09 -6.02 8.04
C GLN A 45 -6.79 -6.92 9.10
N ARG A 46 -7.45 -8.00 8.68
CA ARG A 46 -8.32 -8.80 9.56
C ARG A 46 -7.58 -9.89 10.33
N LEU A 47 -6.57 -10.51 9.73
CA LEU A 47 -5.85 -11.65 10.30
C LEU A 47 -4.55 -11.24 10.99
N ALA A 48 -3.85 -10.23 10.46
CA ALA A 48 -2.60 -9.74 11.04
C ALA A 48 -2.79 -8.51 11.94
N ASN A 49 -4.03 -8.05 12.14
CA ASN A 49 -4.39 -6.83 12.87
C ASN A 49 -3.61 -5.58 12.38
N ALA A 50 -3.26 -5.55 11.10
CA ALA A 50 -2.60 -4.40 10.51
C ALA A 50 -3.59 -3.25 10.34
N GLU A 51 -3.11 -2.02 10.59
CA GLU A 51 -3.89 -0.83 10.25
C GLU A 51 -3.89 -0.60 8.73
N ALA A 52 -5.04 -0.19 8.20
CA ALA A 52 -5.20 0.08 6.78
C ALA A 52 -5.69 1.52 6.56
N TRP A 53 -4.84 2.35 5.98
CA TRP A 53 -5.07 3.79 5.78
C TRP A 53 -5.39 4.05 4.30
N GLY A 54 -6.66 4.35 3.97
CA GLY A 54 -7.08 4.59 2.58
C GLY A 54 -8.54 4.22 2.28
N PRO A 55 -8.92 4.13 0.99
CA PRO A 55 -8.05 4.11 -0.19
C PRO A 55 -7.43 5.47 -0.53
N LEU A 56 -6.12 5.50 -0.76
CA LEU A 56 -5.37 6.70 -1.19
C LEU A 56 -5.23 6.74 -2.70
N VAL A 57 -5.72 7.79 -3.35
CA VAL A 57 -5.62 7.93 -4.81
C VAL A 57 -4.29 8.58 -5.19
N GLN A 58 -3.64 8.04 -6.23
CA GLN A 58 -2.38 8.54 -6.77
C GLN A 58 -2.49 8.79 -8.28
N GLY A 59 -1.65 9.68 -8.82
CA GLY A 59 -1.61 9.99 -10.27
C GLY A 59 -2.49 11.16 -10.71
N LEU A 60 -3.26 11.77 -9.81
CA LEU A 60 -4.08 12.95 -10.11
C LEU A 60 -3.25 14.25 -10.17
N SER A 61 -3.75 15.25 -10.91
CA SER A 61 -3.17 16.60 -10.97
C SER A 61 -3.42 17.42 -9.69
N LYS A 62 -4.44 17.05 -8.92
CA LYS A 62 -4.74 17.58 -7.58
C LYS A 62 -4.96 16.41 -6.63
N ALA A 63 -4.48 16.54 -5.39
CA ALA A 63 -4.62 15.48 -4.40
C ALA A 63 -6.09 15.30 -4.02
N ALA A 64 -6.53 14.05 -3.99
CA ALA A 64 -7.86 13.63 -3.58
C ALA A 64 -7.79 12.20 -3.06
N SER A 65 -8.79 11.80 -2.29
CA SER A 65 -8.96 10.44 -1.80
C SER A 65 -10.45 10.12 -1.73
N ASP A 66 -10.78 8.84 -1.81
CA ASP A 66 -12.12 8.36 -1.50
C ASP A 66 -12.11 7.74 -0.09
N LEU A 67 -13.23 7.85 0.61
CA LEU A 67 -13.40 7.28 1.95
C LEU A 67 -14.43 6.18 1.91
N SER A 68 -14.16 5.10 2.65
CA SER A 68 -15.17 4.06 2.83
C SER A 68 -16.37 4.62 3.59
N ARG A 69 -17.58 4.20 3.20
CA ARG A 69 -18.83 4.52 3.92
C ARG A 69 -18.81 4.14 5.41
N GLY A 70 -17.96 3.18 5.79
CA GLY A 70 -17.78 2.73 7.17
C GLY A 70 -16.55 3.31 7.88
N CYS A 71 -15.97 4.41 7.39
CA CYS A 71 -14.79 5.02 8.01
C CYS A 71 -15.13 5.64 9.38
N SER A 72 -14.17 5.53 10.31
CA SER A 72 -14.22 6.19 11.61
C SER A 72 -13.77 7.65 11.50
N VAL A 73 -14.03 8.45 12.54
CA VAL A 73 -13.50 9.82 12.64
C VAL A 73 -11.97 9.83 12.53
N LEU A 74 -11.30 8.83 13.12
CA LEU A 74 -9.85 8.71 13.04
C LEU A 74 -9.38 8.43 11.62
N ASP A 75 -10.09 7.59 10.85
CA ASP A 75 -9.79 7.33 9.44
C ASP A 75 -9.93 8.59 8.56
N ILE A 76 -10.90 9.47 8.88
CA ILE A 76 -11.09 10.74 8.17
C ILE A 76 -9.91 11.68 8.44
N ILE A 77 -9.52 11.84 9.71
CA ILE A 77 -8.38 12.69 10.12
C ILE A 77 -7.09 12.18 9.49
N ALA A 78 -6.87 10.87 9.58
CA ALA A 78 -5.80 10.13 8.95
C ALA A 78 -5.65 10.43 7.46
N VAL A 79 -6.67 10.12 6.67
CA VAL A 79 -6.63 10.24 5.21
C VAL A 79 -6.55 11.70 4.79
N SER A 80 -7.28 12.61 5.44
CA SER A 80 -7.21 14.05 5.13
C SER A 80 -5.81 14.63 5.38
N THR A 81 -5.13 14.19 6.45
CA THR A 81 -3.74 14.57 6.73
C THR A 81 -2.80 14.11 5.61
N ILE A 82 -2.96 12.87 5.14
CA ILE A 82 -2.17 12.32 4.04
C ILE A 82 -2.42 13.10 2.73
N VAL A 83 -3.69 13.40 2.42
CA VAL A 83 -4.07 14.19 1.23
C VAL A 83 -3.46 15.61 1.27
N ALA A 84 -3.40 16.25 2.45
CA ALA A 84 -2.75 17.54 2.60
C ALA A 84 -1.24 17.48 2.24
N VAL A 85 -0.54 16.44 2.69
CA VAL A 85 0.88 16.21 2.34
C VAL A 85 1.04 15.90 0.85
N GLN A 86 0.14 15.11 0.26
CA GLN A 86 0.13 14.86 -1.19
C GLN A 86 -0.03 16.17 -1.99
N ALA A 87 -0.94 17.06 -1.56
CA ALA A 87 -1.15 18.36 -2.19
C ALA A 87 0.11 19.25 -2.13
N GLN A 88 0.79 19.28 -0.98
CA GLN A 88 2.06 19.98 -0.83
C GLN A 88 3.13 19.44 -1.78
N ARG A 89 3.22 18.11 -1.93
CA ARG A 89 4.16 17.46 -2.85
C ARG A 89 3.88 17.83 -4.31
N LEU A 90 2.61 17.87 -4.73
CA LEU A 90 2.23 18.26 -6.10
C LEU A 90 2.63 19.70 -6.42
N LYS A 91 2.44 20.64 -5.48
CA LYS A 91 2.87 22.04 -5.65
C LYS A 91 4.37 22.22 -5.82
N ARG A 92 5.20 21.32 -5.26
CA ARG A 92 6.66 21.37 -5.40
C ARG A 92 7.16 20.81 -6.73
N ARG A 93 6.31 20.10 -7.49
CA ARG A 93 6.67 19.45 -8.76
C ARG A 93 6.36 20.30 -9.99
N GLY A 94 5.50 21.31 -9.87
CA GLY A 94 5.19 22.30 -10.91
C GLY A 94 5.89 23.61 -10.62
#